data_AF-A0A949PMZ1-F1
#
_entry.id   AF-A0A949PMZ1-F1
#
_cell.length_a   1.000
_cell.length_b   1.000
_cell.length_c   1.000
_cell.angle_alpha   90.00
_cell.angle_beta   90.00
_cell.angle_gamma   90.00
#
_symmetry.space_group_name_H-M   'P 1'
#
loop_
_entity.id
_entity.type
_entity.pdbx_description
1 polymer ?
#
loop_
_entity_poly.entity_id
_entity_poly.type
_entity_poly.pdbx_seq_one_letter_code
_entity_poly.pdbx_strand_id
1 'polypeptide(L)'
;MNKPRIRVNQKGAVTALDGIALTDGMANVITGLGRANMKSAATRYVVEFDSLERDNAYRASTWYRKIVNIPAADAVREWRSWQAEKDQIEKIEAEEKRLGVRNAVYQALLTARHTGGAVIMVGGLPGVTSQPLRMDSIRAGTVKYLTVLGRDDITPGAIIRDPQSDWFGQPEKWTLTTEGGMLDIHPSRVVFVNGRTVPGSLRRAGEVWGDSIWTQMADSIRSADNVAGVIDALLHEAKIDVVRIKDMVSQMASGASENDYITRWTMVATLKSISNVLMLDGDDEWSQKQITWAGLPDIARTLLTIMAGAADIPVTRLTGEQQAGLSSADSGSLKHYYDSLKSMQELEYTPALQPLDEMLIRSALGERDPAIWYSWNSLWQASDKERAEVDKLEAEAVDIYARSGLIPQDALAGMVQTRLIESESWPGADTAYTASKADLDLSPLDEGDNPSAITADAAPRTLYVRRDVLNAKEIIAHFKAQGFTTTLPADDMHVTIAFSRQPVDWMKVGESWQSELKVAAGGPRMMDAFGPNGEAKVLLFASSELSWRYQEIKNAGASWDHTEFQPHITISYAKDAPDLTGIEPWQGEIVLGPEIFAEVKEDWKAGVTEDAL
;
A
#
# COMPACT_ATOMS: atom_id res chain seq x y z
N MET A 1 -46.44 -19.33 68.70
CA MET A 1 -46.09 -20.75 68.55
C MET A 1 -46.80 -21.30 67.31
N ASN A 2 -46.08 -22.06 66.49
CA ASN A 2 -46.51 -22.92 65.36
C ASN A 2 -47.21 -22.32 64.12
N LYS A 3 -46.43 -22.35 63.02
CA LYS A 3 -46.87 -22.31 61.61
C LYS A 3 -47.63 -23.59 61.24
N PRO A 4 -48.67 -23.53 60.39
CA PRO A 4 -49.15 -24.67 59.62
C PRO A 4 -48.45 -24.74 58.25
N ARG A 5 -48.05 -25.96 57.88
CA ARG A 5 -47.51 -26.36 56.56
C ARG A 5 -48.65 -26.65 55.60
N ILE A 6 -48.50 -26.30 54.31
CA ILE A 6 -49.37 -26.83 53.23
C ILE A 6 -48.48 -27.48 52.16
N ARG A 7 -48.85 -28.72 51.81
CA ARG A 7 -48.18 -29.60 50.85
C ARG A 7 -48.48 -29.18 49.41
N VAL A 8 -47.48 -29.32 48.56
CA VAL A 8 -47.56 -29.26 47.09
C VAL A 8 -48.18 -30.57 46.58
N ASN A 9 -48.99 -30.49 45.50
CA ASN A 9 -49.16 -31.63 44.61
C ASN A 9 -49.01 -31.21 43.13
N GLN A 10 -48.43 -32.12 42.35
CA GLN A 10 -47.89 -31.96 41.01
C GLN A 10 -48.92 -32.24 39.89
N LYS A 11 -48.69 -31.56 38.74
CA LYS A 11 -49.01 -31.94 37.34
C LYS A 11 -50.48 -31.95 36.87
N GLY A 12 -50.72 -31.31 35.71
CA GLY A 12 -51.68 -31.79 34.70
C GLY A 12 -52.61 -30.78 34.02
N ALA A 13 -52.07 -29.93 33.14
CA ALA A 13 -52.59 -29.52 31.82
C ALA A 13 -54.04 -28.99 31.58
N VAL A 14 -54.08 -27.81 30.94
CA VAL A 14 -54.99 -27.23 29.91
C VAL A 14 -56.45 -26.86 30.26
N THR A 15 -56.78 -25.55 30.25
CA THR A 15 -57.63 -24.91 29.21
C THR A 15 -57.80 -23.41 29.47
N ALA A 16 -57.74 -22.62 28.39
CA ALA A 16 -57.90 -21.17 28.38
C ALA A 16 -59.36 -20.75 28.58
N LEU A 17 -59.58 -19.57 29.17
CA LEU A 17 -60.61 -18.59 28.78
C LEU A 17 -60.40 -17.28 29.56
N ASP A 18 -60.54 -16.17 28.84
CA ASP A 18 -60.30 -14.79 29.23
C ASP A 18 -60.99 -14.33 30.52
N GLY A 19 -60.34 -13.42 31.26
CA GLY A 19 -61.01 -12.63 32.30
C GLY A 19 -60.09 -12.07 33.40
N ILE A 20 -59.46 -10.92 33.11
CA ILE A 20 -58.98 -9.86 34.03
C ILE A 20 -58.77 -10.26 35.51
N ALA A 21 -57.51 -10.43 35.92
CA ALA A 21 -57.11 -10.35 37.32
C ALA A 21 -56.58 -8.94 37.65
N LEU A 22 -57.40 -8.16 38.34
CA LEU A 22 -56.99 -6.97 39.09
C LEU A 22 -55.85 -7.36 40.06
N THR A 23 -54.65 -6.84 39.82
CA THR A 23 -53.59 -6.81 40.84
C THR A 23 -53.43 -5.38 41.32
N ASP A 24 -54.05 -5.14 42.48
CA ASP A 24 -53.83 -4.03 43.38
C ASP A 24 -52.36 -3.97 43.83
N GLY A 25 -51.87 -2.76 44.03
CA GLY A 25 -50.49 -2.44 44.36
C GLY A 25 -49.95 -1.37 43.43
N MET A 26 -50.12 -0.11 43.82
CA MET A 26 -49.47 1.04 43.18
C MET A 26 -47.98 0.76 42.97
N ALA A 27 -47.58 0.56 41.71
CA ALA A 27 -46.20 0.46 41.29
C ALA A 27 -45.81 1.76 40.59
N ASN A 28 -44.74 2.39 41.08
CA ASN A 28 -44.19 3.60 40.51
C ASN A 28 -43.64 3.31 39.09
N VAL A 29 -44.31 3.87 38.08
CA VAL A 29 -44.08 3.64 36.64
C VAL A 29 -42.72 4.18 36.18
N ILE A 30 -42.07 5.03 36.97
CA ILE A 30 -40.87 5.76 36.51
C ILE A 30 -39.55 5.03 36.77
N THR A 31 -39.46 4.10 37.73
CA THR A 31 -38.14 3.50 38.09
C THR A 31 -38.07 1.98 38.08
N GLY A 32 -39.19 1.25 37.99
CA GLY A 32 -39.19 -0.19 37.70
C GLY A 32 -38.37 -1.07 38.66
N LEU A 33 -38.10 -0.63 39.89
CA LEU A 33 -37.40 -1.44 40.89
C LEU A 33 -38.42 -2.20 41.76
N GLY A 34 -38.51 -3.53 41.58
CA GLY A 34 -39.23 -4.40 42.53
C GLY A 34 -39.98 -5.60 41.95
N ARG A 35 -40.16 -5.69 40.63
CA ARG A 35 -40.57 -6.95 39.97
C ARG A 35 -39.36 -7.58 39.28
N ALA A 36 -39.46 -8.87 38.96
CA ALA A 36 -38.43 -9.72 38.34
C ALA A 36 -37.98 -9.25 36.94
N ASN A 37 -37.47 -8.01 36.87
CA ASN A 37 -36.80 -7.40 35.74
C ASN A 37 -35.35 -7.22 36.14
N MET A 38 -34.54 -8.25 35.92
CA MET A 38 -33.13 -8.00 35.62
C MET A 38 -33.14 -7.03 34.43
N LYS A 39 -32.57 -5.83 34.55
CA LYS A 39 -32.50 -4.84 33.45
C LYS A 39 -31.89 -5.42 32.16
N SER A 40 -31.16 -6.53 32.25
CA SER A 40 -30.62 -7.30 31.12
C SER A 40 -31.58 -8.31 30.48
N ALA A 41 -32.66 -8.72 31.15
CA ALA A 41 -33.58 -9.76 30.67
C ALA A 41 -34.72 -9.21 29.78
N ALA A 42 -34.87 -7.89 29.69
CA ALA A 42 -35.89 -7.21 28.88
C ALA A 42 -35.33 -6.55 27.60
N THR A 43 -34.04 -6.75 27.29
CA THR A 43 -33.45 -6.20 26.06
C THR A 43 -33.99 -6.96 24.86
N ARG A 44 -34.69 -6.25 23.97
CA ARG A 44 -35.15 -6.77 22.68
C ARG A 44 -34.42 -5.99 21.58
N TYR A 45 -33.98 -6.70 20.54
CA TYR A 45 -33.48 -6.07 19.33
C TYR A 45 -34.69 -5.67 18.47
N VAL A 46 -34.81 -4.38 18.20
CA VAL A 46 -35.83 -3.81 17.32
C VAL A 46 -35.10 -3.10 16.19
N VAL A 47 -35.56 -3.31 14.97
CA VAL A 47 -35.02 -2.64 13.79
C VAL A 47 -35.98 -1.52 13.42
N GLU A 48 -35.51 -0.28 13.53
CA GLU A 48 -36.28 0.91 13.16
C GLU A 48 -35.83 1.43 11.80
N PHE A 49 -36.81 1.79 10.97
CA PHE A 49 -36.59 2.28 9.62
C PHE A 49 -37.24 3.66 9.47
N ASP A 50 -36.61 4.68 10.07
CA ASP A 50 -36.97 6.07 9.86
C ASP A 50 -36.02 6.71 8.85
N SER A 51 -36.50 6.92 7.62
CA SER A 51 -35.73 7.60 6.57
C SER A 51 -35.51 9.08 6.87
N LEU A 52 -36.47 9.75 7.51
CA LEU A 52 -36.36 11.17 7.84
C LEU A 52 -35.32 11.39 8.93
N GLU A 53 -35.34 10.57 9.98
CA GLU A 53 -34.33 10.64 11.05
C GLU A 53 -32.93 10.36 10.49
N ARG A 54 -32.79 9.31 9.67
CA ARG A 54 -31.53 8.96 8.99
C ARG A 54 -30.98 10.13 8.18
N ASP A 55 -31.81 10.80 7.38
CA ASP A 55 -31.38 11.90 6.52
C ASP A 55 -31.02 13.15 7.35
N ASN A 56 -31.78 13.42 8.41
CA ASN A 56 -31.46 14.49 9.36
C ASN A 56 -30.15 14.20 10.11
N ALA A 57 -29.95 12.96 10.54
CA ALA A 57 -28.71 12.53 11.18
C ALA A 57 -27.52 12.70 10.25
N TYR A 58 -27.66 12.44 8.93
CA TYR A 58 -26.55 12.60 7.98
C TYR A 58 -26.09 14.05 7.86
N ARG A 59 -27.03 14.98 8.02
CA ARG A 59 -26.77 16.42 7.96
C ARG A 59 -26.27 16.99 9.29
N ALA A 60 -26.81 16.50 10.41
CA ALA A 60 -26.55 17.06 11.74
C ALA A 60 -25.39 16.36 12.49
N SER A 61 -25.31 15.03 12.43
CA SER A 61 -24.31 14.25 13.16
C SER A 61 -22.98 14.23 12.41
N THR A 62 -21.92 14.68 13.08
CA THR A 62 -20.56 14.61 12.52
C THR A 62 -20.08 13.16 12.42
N TRP A 63 -20.49 12.30 13.37
CA TRP A 63 -20.09 10.89 13.40
C TRP A 63 -20.74 10.09 12.30
N TYR A 64 -22.05 10.24 12.09
CA TYR A 64 -22.75 9.47 11.06
C TYR A 64 -22.20 9.77 9.66
N ARG A 65 -21.98 11.06 9.35
CA ARG A 65 -21.40 11.46 8.06
C ARG A 65 -20.01 10.84 7.84
N LYS A 66 -19.16 10.78 8.87
CA LYS A 66 -17.85 10.13 8.79
C LYS A 66 -17.96 8.61 8.56
N ILE A 67 -18.83 7.93 9.30
CA ILE A 67 -19.04 6.47 9.20
C ILE A 67 -19.54 6.06 7.81
N VAL A 68 -20.35 6.90 7.17
CA VAL A 68 -20.81 6.68 5.79
C VAL A 68 -19.67 6.99 4.79
N ASN A 69 -19.04 8.16 4.90
CA ASN A 69 -18.17 8.68 3.84
C ASN A 69 -16.77 8.07 3.83
N ILE A 70 -16.17 7.79 4.99
CA ILE A 70 -14.77 7.34 5.08
C ILE A 70 -14.56 6.02 4.32
N PRO A 71 -15.34 4.94 4.56
CA PRO A 71 -15.13 3.68 3.84
C PRO A 71 -15.37 3.79 2.34
N ALA A 72 -16.38 4.56 1.93
CA ALA A 72 -16.66 4.78 0.51
C ALA A 72 -15.53 5.55 -0.18
N ALA A 73 -14.95 6.56 0.49
CA ALA A 73 -13.85 7.36 -0.04
C ALA A 73 -12.55 6.56 -0.09
N ASP A 74 -12.23 5.83 0.98
CA ASP A 74 -11.00 5.04 1.10
C ASP A 74 -11.02 3.88 0.09
N ALA A 75 -12.17 3.23 -0.15
CA ALA A 75 -12.31 2.16 -1.13
C ALA A 75 -12.06 2.60 -2.58
N VAL A 76 -12.24 3.87 -2.92
CA VAL A 76 -11.99 4.37 -4.29
C VAL A 76 -10.73 5.22 -4.38
N ARG A 77 -9.91 5.30 -3.33
CA ARG A 77 -8.79 6.27 -3.23
C ARG A 77 -7.59 5.93 -4.11
N GLU A 78 -7.18 4.68 -4.17
CA GLU A 78 -6.09 4.23 -5.07
C GLU A 78 -6.65 3.75 -6.41
N TRP A 79 -7.95 3.44 -6.42
CA TRP A 79 -8.69 2.96 -7.59
C TRP A 79 -8.09 1.65 -8.15
N ARG A 80 -8.29 1.38 -9.43
CA ARG A 80 -7.90 0.13 -10.10
C ARG A 80 -6.93 0.41 -11.26
N SER A 81 -6.14 -0.61 -11.60
CA SER A 81 -5.23 -0.60 -12.74
C SER A 81 -5.61 -1.70 -13.74
N TRP A 82 -5.70 -1.32 -15.01
CA TRP A 82 -6.06 -2.22 -16.10
C TRP A 82 -4.87 -3.05 -16.56
N GLN A 83 -5.16 -4.29 -16.98
CA GLN A 83 -4.19 -5.27 -17.47
C GLN A 83 -4.55 -5.56 -18.93
N ALA A 84 -3.87 -4.88 -19.85
CA ALA A 84 -4.08 -4.93 -21.30
C ALA A 84 -2.85 -4.33 -22.03
N GLU A 85 -2.87 -4.27 -23.37
CA GLU A 85 -1.84 -3.55 -24.13
C GLU A 85 -1.86 -2.05 -23.81
N LYS A 86 -0.70 -1.38 -23.84
CA LYS A 86 -0.55 0.03 -23.43
C LYS A 86 -1.57 0.96 -24.11
N ASP A 87 -1.74 0.84 -25.43
CA ASP A 87 -2.71 1.63 -26.20
C ASP A 87 -4.17 1.40 -25.78
N GLN A 88 -4.49 0.19 -25.31
CA GLN A 88 -5.84 -0.15 -24.83
C GLN A 88 -6.08 0.44 -23.45
N ILE A 89 -5.10 0.35 -22.55
CA ILE A 89 -5.15 0.94 -21.20
C ILE A 89 -5.40 2.44 -21.30
N GLU A 90 -4.59 3.16 -22.10
CA GLU A 90 -4.72 4.61 -22.25
C GLU A 90 -6.11 5.03 -22.73
N LYS A 91 -6.72 4.28 -23.67
CA LYS A 91 -8.07 4.54 -24.16
C LYS A 91 -9.14 4.29 -23.11
N ILE A 92 -9.02 3.19 -22.36
CA ILE A 92 -9.98 2.85 -21.31
C ILE A 92 -9.93 3.88 -20.18
N GLU A 93 -8.74 4.25 -19.71
CA GLU A 93 -8.55 5.24 -18.65
C GLU A 93 -9.01 6.63 -19.07
N ALA A 94 -8.77 7.03 -20.34
CA ALA A 94 -9.28 8.28 -20.88
C ALA A 94 -10.82 8.32 -20.89
N GLU A 95 -11.47 7.23 -21.31
CA GLU A 95 -12.93 7.12 -21.29
C GLU A 95 -13.48 7.09 -19.87
N GLU A 96 -12.80 6.40 -18.96
CA GLU A 96 -13.16 6.32 -17.54
C GLU A 96 -13.12 7.70 -16.86
N LYS A 97 -12.07 8.48 -17.15
CA LYS A 97 -11.91 9.87 -16.69
C LYS A 97 -12.96 10.79 -17.31
N ARG A 98 -13.25 10.66 -18.61
CA ARG A 98 -14.27 11.45 -19.32
C ARG A 98 -15.66 11.23 -18.72
N LEU A 99 -16.01 9.98 -18.39
CA LEU A 99 -17.30 9.61 -17.80
C LEU A 99 -17.36 9.86 -16.29
N GLY A 100 -16.21 10.12 -15.64
CA GLY A 100 -16.15 10.30 -14.19
C GLY A 100 -16.54 9.03 -13.43
N VAL A 101 -16.21 7.84 -13.95
CA VAL A 101 -16.64 6.54 -13.39
C VAL A 101 -16.27 6.44 -11.92
N ARG A 102 -15.03 6.79 -11.57
CA ARG A 102 -14.56 6.78 -10.19
C ARG A 102 -15.43 7.62 -9.24
N ASN A 103 -15.85 8.80 -9.67
CA ASN A 103 -16.75 9.64 -8.88
C ASN A 103 -18.17 9.07 -8.84
N ALA A 104 -18.68 8.52 -9.94
CA ALA A 104 -19.99 7.87 -9.96
C ALA A 104 -20.04 6.66 -9.01
N VAL A 105 -19.00 5.83 -9.01
CA VAL A 105 -18.88 4.70 -8.08
C VAL A 105 -18.76 5.19 -6.64
N TYR A 106 -17.97 6.22 -6.37
CA TYR A 106 -17.90 6.84 -5.03
C TYR A 106 -19.28 7.29 -4.53
N GLN A 107 -20.03 8.03 -5.35
CA GLN A 107 -21.38 8.49 -5.01
C GLN A 107 -22.36 7.33 -4.83
N ALA A 108 -22.25 6.28 -5.64
CA ALA A 108 -23.07 5.08 -5.52
C ALA A 108 -22.78 4.33 -4.21
N LEU A 109 -21.51 4.16 -3.84
CA LEU A 109 -21.11 3.54 -2.57
C LEU A 109 -21.57 4.36 -1.36
N LEU A 110 -21.42 5.69 -1.41
CA LEU A 110 -21.91 6.60 -0.38
C LEU A 110 -23.42 6.47 -0.22
N THR A 111 -24.16 6.53 -1.33
CA THR A 111 -25.62 6.42 -1.36
C THR A 111 -26.09 5.05 -0.89
N ALA A 112 -25.39 3.98 -1.27
CA ALA A 112 -25.70 2.62 -0.86
C ALA A 112 -25.52 2.42 0.65
N ARG A 113 -24.43 2.97 1.22
CA ARG A 113 -24.21 2.95 2.68
C ARG A 113 -25.23 3.80 3.43
N HIS A 114 -25.61 4.96 2.88
CA HIS A 114 -26.57 5.87 3.51
C HIS A 114 -28.00 5.34 3.43
N THR A 115 -28.48 4.91 2.26
CA THR A 115 -29.90 4.60 2.02
C THR A 115 -30.23 3.10 1.94
N GLY A 116 -29.21 2.24 1.88
CA GLY A 116 -29.34 0.79 1.78
C GLY A 116 -29.14 0.23 0.36
N GLY A 117 -29.04 1.09 -0.65
CA GLY A 117 -28.58 0.71 -1.98
C GLY A 117 -28.61 1.90 -2.96
N ALA A 118 -27.92 1.72 -4.08
CA ALA A 118 -27.84 2.70 -5.15
C ALA A 118 -27.82 2.01 -6.51
N VAL A 119 -28.19 2.75 -7.54
CA VAL A 119 -28.18 2.31 -8.91
C VAL A 119 -27.41 3.31 -9.76
N ILE A 120 -26.48 2.84 -10.58
CA ILE A 120 -25.83 3.66 -11.61
C ILE A 120 -26.54 3.39 -12.93
N MET A 121 -27.30 4.37 -13.39
CA MET A 121 -27.93 4.36 -14.71
C MET A 121 -26.91 4.77 -15.77
N VAL A 122 -26.73 3.93 -16.79
CA VAL A 122 -25.80 4.18 -17.89
C VAL A 122 -26.56 4.79 -19.07
N GLY A 123 -26.26 6.06 -19.37
CA GLY A 123 -26.89 6.83 -20.44
C GLY A 123 -26.22 6.64 -21.81
N GLY A 124 -27.01 6.73 -22.88
CA GLY A 124 -26.51 6.69 -24.26
C GLY A 124 -26.43 5.30 -24.89
N LEU A 125 -26.83 4.26 -24.16
CA LEU A 125 -26.84 2.88 -24.64
C LEU A 125 -27.80 2.67 -25.83
N PRO A 126 -27.48 1.76 -26.76
CA PRO A 126 -28.28 1.55 -27.98
C PRO A 126 -29.60 0.84 -27.66
N GLY A 127 -30.62 1.03 -28.49
CA GLY A 127 -31.93 0.39 -28.36
C GLY A 127 -32.86 1.03 -27.32
N VAL A 128 -33.98 0.37 -27.03
CA VAL A 128 -35.02 0.87 -26.11
C VAL A 128 -34.65 0.55 -24.65
N THR A 129 -34.82 1.52 -23.76
CA THR A 129 -34.44 1.45 -22.34
C THR A 129 -35.15 0.34 -21.56
N SER A 130 -36.39 0.02 -21.91
CA SER A 130 -37.19 -1.04 -21.26
C SER A 130 -36.81 -2.46 -21.70
N GLN A 131 -35.93 -2.61 -22.70
CA GLN A 131 -35.52 -3.91 -23.23
C GLN A 131 -34.10 -4.31 -22.78
N PRO A 132 -33.81 -5.63 -22.70
CA PRO A 132 -32.47 -6.12 -22.43
C PRO A 132 -31.41 -5.53 -23.35
N LEU A 133 -30.31 -5.07 -22.75
CA LEU A 133 -29.16 -4.56 -23.47
C LEU A 133 -28.43 -5.72 -24.16
N ARG A 134 -28.13 -5.55 -25.45
CA ARG A 134 -27.23 -6.43 -26.18
C ARG A 134 -25.82 -5.86 -26.09
N MET A 135 -24.94 -6.48 -25.31
CA MET A 135 -23.57 -5.97 -25.10
C MET A 135 -22.81 -5.79 -26.43
N ASP A 136 -23.03 -6.66 -27.42
CA ASP A 136 -22.37 -6.61 -28.74
C ASP A 136 -22.84 -5.47 -29.63
N SER A 137 -23.91 -4.76 -29.25
CA SER A 137 -24.39 -3.57 -29.97
C SER A 137 -23.71 -2.28 -29.51
N ILE A 138 -22.93 -2.33 -28.42
CA ILE A 138 -22.17 -1.18 -27.93
C ILE A 138 -21.01 -0.92 -28.90
N ARG A 139 -20.86 0.33 -29.32
CA ARG A 139 -19.78 0.82 -30.20
C ARG A 139 -18.96 1.88 -29.48
N ALA A 140 -17.83 2.26 -30.07
CA ALA A 140 -16.98 3.30 -29.50
C ALA A 140 -17.76 4.61 -29.22
N GLY A 141 -17.61 5.16 -28.02
CA GLY A 141 -18.24 6.40 -27.58
C GLY A 141 -19.75 6.35 -27.36
N THR A 142 -20.33 5.15 -27.20
CA THR A 142 -21.78 4.97 -26.99
C THR A 142 -22.20 5.42 -25.59
N VAL A 143 -21.41 5.14 -24.55
CA VAL A 143 -21.72 5.57 -23.18
C VAL A 143 -21.53 7.08 -23.08
N LYS A 144 -22.60 7.81 -22.74
CA LYS A 144 -22.58 9.28 -22.71
C LYS A 144 -22.38 9.84 -21.31
N TYR A 145 -23.06 9.26 -20.32
CA TYR A 145 -23.04 9.73 -18.94
C TYR A 145 -23.42 8.62 -17.97
N LEU A 146 -23.06 8.81 -16.71
CA LEU A 146 -23.44 7.96 -15.59
C LEU A 146 -24.25 8.78 -14.59
N THR A 147 -25.45 8.30 -14.23
CA THR A 147 -26.31 8.94 -13.24
C THR A 147 -26.49 8.01 -12.06
N VAL A 148 -26.12 8.47 -10.87
CA VAL A 148 -26.32 7.73 -9.62
C VAL A 148 -27.69 8.08 -9.07
N LEU A 149 -28.48 7.05 -8.76
CA LEU A 149 -29.83 7.15 -8.23
C LEU A 149 -29.91 6.34 -6.93
N GLY A 150 -30.43 6.95 -5.88
CA GLY A 150 -30.66 6.26 -4.60
C GLY A 150 -31.99 5.51 -4.57
N ARG A 151 -32.23 4.83 -3.44
CA ARG A 151 -33.50 4.15 -3.14
C ARG A 151 -34.73 5.06 -3.31
N ASP A 152 -34.59 6.35 -3.01
CA ASP A 152 -35.69 7.32 -3.03
C ASP A 152 -35.94 7.92 -4.43
N ASP A 153 -35.01 7.76 -5.37
CA ASP A 153 -35.11 8.30 -6.73
C ASP A 153 -35.71 7.31 -7.73
N ILE A 154 -35.55 6.00 -7.50
CA ILE A 154 -35.91 4.94 -8.45
C ILE A 154 -36.72 3.82 -7.78
N THR A 155 -37.78 3.38 -8.45
CA THR A 155 -38.68 2.35 -7.92
C THR A 155 -38.41 0.99 -8.58
N PRO A 156 -38.10 -0.08 -7.81
CA PRO A 156 -37.97 -1.42 -8.33
C PRO A 156 -39.34 -2.03 -8.67
N GLY A 157 -39.42 -2.78 -9.77
CA GLY A 157 -40.55 -3.65 -10.11
C GLY A 157 -40.55 -4.95 -9.31
N ALA A 158 -41.33 -5.94 -9.78
CA ALA A 158 -41.38 -7.25 -9.15
C ALA A 158 -40.02 -7.95 -9.16
N ILE A 159 -39.64 -8.62 -8.07
CA ILE A 159 -38.36 -9.33 -7.98
C ILE A 159 -38.46 -10.65 -8.74
N ILE A 160 -37.48 -10.91 -9.61
CA ILE A 160 -37.34 -12.17 -10.32
C ILE A 160 -36.94 -13.25 -9.31
N ARG A 161 -37.83 -14.22 -9.10
CA ARG A 161 -37.65 -15.35 -8.17
C ARG A 161 -37.41 -16.70 -8.85
N ASP A 162 -37.30 -16.70 -10.17
CA ASP A 162 -36.97 -17.90 -10.93
C ASP A 162 -35.46 -18.20 -10.80
N PRO A 163 -35.06 -19.32 -10.16
CA PRO A 163 -33.64 -19.67 -10.00
C PRO A 163 -32.91 -19.96 -11.32
N GLN A 164 -33.64 -20.18 -12.42
CA GLN A 164 -33.05 -20.42 -13.75
C GLN A 164 -32.77 -19.13 -14.52
N SER A 165 -33.20 -17.97 -13.99
CA SER A 165 -32.96 -16.67 -14.62
C SER A 165 -31.58 -16.14 -14.25
N ASP A 166 -30.85 -15.64 -15.25
CA ASP A 166 -29.58 -14.92 -15.07
C ASP A 166 -29.72 -13.67 -14.16
N TRP A 167 -30.95 -13.16 -14.00
CA TRP A 167 -31.29 -11.97 -13.21
C TRP A 167 -31.98 -12.32 -11.89
N PHE A 168 -31.80 -13.53 -11.36
CA PHE A 168 -32.38 -13.94 -10.08
C PHE A 168 -32.07 -12.94 -8.95
N GLY A 169 -33.11 -12.54 -8.22
CA GLY A 169 -33.00 -11.58 -7.12
C GLY A 169 -32.95 -10.10 -7.53
N GLN A 170 -32.92 -9.79 -8.83
CA GLN A 170 -33.05 -8.43 -9.37
C GLN A 170 -34.52 -8.11 -9.67
N PRO A 171 -34.93 -6.83 -9.73
CA PRO A 171 -36.27 -6.48 -10.18
C PRO A 171 -36.42 -6.74 -11.69
N GLU A 172 -37.62 -6.99 -12.18
CA GLU A 172 -37.90 -7.16 -13.62
C GLU A 172 -37.66 -5.88 -14.43
N LYS A 173 -37.91 -4.73 -13.79
CA LYS A 173 -37.68 -3.40 -14.35
C LYS A 173 -37.46 -2.38 -13.23
N TRP A 174 -36.80 -1.30 -13.57
CA TRP A 174 -36.66 -0.12 -12.73
C TRP A 174 -37.49 1.01 -13.33
N THR A 175 -38.25 1.72 -12.50
CA THR A 175 -39.08 2.84 -12.94
C THR A 175 -38.53 4.13 -12.36
N LEU A 176 -38.10 5.04 -13.24
CA LEU A 176 -37.65 6.37 -12.87
C LEU A 176 -38.76 7.37 -13.18
N THR A 177 -39.21 8.11 -12.17
CA THR A 177 -40.19 9.19 -12.37
C THR A 177 -39.44 10.48 -12.64
N THR A 178 -39.62 11.04 -13.84
CA THR A 178 -39.02 12.31 -14.25
C THR A 178 -40.13 13.34 -14.47
N GLU A 179 -39.77 14.63 -14.55
CA GLU A 179 -40.73 15.69 -14.93
C GLU A 179 -41.41 15.42 -16.28
N GLY A 180 -40.73 14.72 -17.19
CA GLY A 180 -41.23 14.35 -18.52
C GLY A 180 -42.05 13.05 -18.56
N GLY A 181 -42.27 12.38 -17.43
CA GLY A 181 -43.00 11.12 -17.33
C GLY A 181 -42.21 9.98 -16.68
N MET A 182 -42.80 8.78 -16.69
CA MET A 182 -42.17 7.57 -16.16
C MET A 182 -41.30 6.90 -17.23
N LEU A 183 -40.05 6.60 -16.87
CA LEU A 183 -39.11 5.87 -17.70
C LEU A 183 -38.88 4.48 -17.12
N ASP A 184 -39.27 3.46 -17.90
CA ASP A 184 -38.99 2.05 -17.57
C ASP A 184 -37.61 1.65 -18.09
N ILE A 185 -36.81 1.06 -17.21
CA ILE A 185 -35.42 0.67 -17.45
C ILE A 185 -35.22 -0.80 -17.14
N HIS A 186 -34.65 -1.54 -18.08
CA HIS A 186 -34.31 -2.95 -17.88
C HIS A 186 -33.10 -3.11 -16.93
N PRO A 187 -33.06 -4.14 -16.06
CA PRO A 187 -31.97 -4.39 -15.11
C PRO A 187 -30.57 -4.42 -15.73
N SER A 188 -30.46 -4.94 -16.96
CA SER A 188 -29.18 -5.00 -17.69
C SER A 188 -28.59 -3.65 -18.11
N ARG A 189 -29.34 -2.55 -17.96
CA ARG A 189 -28.89 -1.18 -18.32
C ARG A 189 -28.50 -0.36 -17.09
N VAL A 190 -28.54 -0.99 -15.92
CA VAL A 190 -28.22 -0.35 -14.67
C VAL A 190 -27.24 -1.21 -13.89
N VAL A 191 -26.44 -0.55 -13.06
CA VAL A 191 -25.46 -1.19 -12.21
C VAL A 191 -25.99 -1.08 -10.79
N PHE A 192 -26.36 -2.21 -10.20
CA PHE A 192 -26.92 -2.26 -8.85
C PHE A 192 -25.79 -2.36 -7.82
N VAL A 193 -25.68 -1.35 -6.97
CA VAL A 193 -24.74 -1.31 -5.85
C VAL A 193 -25.54 -1.50 -4.56
N ASN A 194 -25.39 -2.66 -3.93
CA ASN A 194 -26.13 -2.95 -2.71
C ASN A 194 -25.52 -2.20 -1.51
N GLY A 195 -26.37 -1.84 -0.54
CA GLY A 195 -25.91 -1.44 0.79
C GLY A 195 -25.54 -2.68 1.62
N ARG A 196 -25.79 -2.63 2.93
CA ARG A 196 -25.50 -3.78 3.80
C ARG A 196 -26.35 -4.97 3.38
N THR A 197 -25.70 -6.07 3.01
CA THR A 197 -26.40 -7.28 2.56
C THR A 197 -27.19 -7.91 3.69
N VAL A 198 -28.50 -8.02 3.48
CA VAL A 198 -29.45 -8.70 4.38
C VAL A 198 -29.79 -10.07 3.78
N PRO A 199 -29.73 -11.16 4.56
CA PRO A 199 -30.19 -12.48 4.12
C PRO A 199 -31.60 -12.43 3.56
N GLY A 200 -31.89 -13.19 2.50
CA GLY A 200 -33.16 -13.11 1.78
C GLY A 200 -34.41 -13.31 2.63
N SER A 201 -34.32 -14.11 3.71
CA SER A 201 -35.42 -14.31 4.67
C SER A 201 -35.71 -13.12 5.58
N LEU A 202 -34.73 -12.23 5.75
CA LEU A 202 -34.80 -11.04 6.60
C LEU A 202 -35.07 -9.76 5.80
N ARG A 203 -34.95 -9.82 4.46
CA ARG A 203 -35.32 -8.69 3.59
C ARG A 203 -36.80 -8.38 3.73
N ARG A 204 -37.13 -7.10 3.69
CA ARG A 204 -38.52 -6.64 3.66
C ARG A 204 -39.23 -7.27 2.46
N ALA A 205 -40.46 -7.72 2.67
CA ALA A 205 -41.24 -8.34 1.61
C ALA A 205 -41.36 -7.39 0.41
N GLY A 206 -40.81 -7.80 -0.73
CA GLY A 206 -40.84 -7.03 -1.98
C GLY A 206 -39.71 -6.01 -2.15
N GLU A 207 -38.74 -5.92 -1.23
CA GLU A 207 -37.57 -5.05 -1.39
C GLU A 207 -36.34 -5.80 -1.91
N VAL A 208 -35.68 -5.22 -2.92
CA VAL A 208 -34.39 -5.69 -3.45
C VAL A 208 -33.18 -5.09 -2.69
N TRP A 209 -33.40 -3.93 -2.08
CA TRP A 209 -32.38 -3.15 -1.39
C TRP A 209 -31.88 -3.81 -0.10
N GLY A 210 -30.62 -3.55 0.23
CA GLY A 210 -30.05 -3.82 1.54
C GLY A 210 -30.47 -2.80 2.59
N ASP A 211 -29.87 -2.95 3.77
CA ASP A 211 -30.06 -2.04 4.90
C ASP A 211 -29.04 -0.89 4.87
N SER A 212 -29.45 0.24 5.42
CA SER A 212 -28.55 1.36 5.70
C SER A 212 -27.62 1.02 6.85
N ILE A 213 -26.42 1.59 6.87
CA ILE A 213 -25.54 1.53 8.04
C ILE A 213 -26.18 2.23 9.27
N TRP A 214 -27.11 3.17 9.05
CA TRP A 214 -27.86 3.82 10.13
C TRP A 214 -28.64 2.83 10.97
N THR A 215 -29.32 1.88 10.33
CA THR A 215 -30.17 0.87 10.97
C THR A 215 -29.42 0.08 12.05
N GLN A 216 -28.11 -0.12 11.88
CA GLN A 216 -27.26 -0.79 12.85
C GLN A 216 -26.61 0.18 13.86
N MET A 217 -26.21 1.36 13.40
CA MET A 217 -25.34 2.27 14.16
C MET A 217 -26.06 3.39 14.89
N ALA A 218 -27.37 3.57 14.67
CA ALA A 218 -28.14 4.71 15.18
C ALA A 218 -27.94 4.91 16.69
N ASP A 219 -28.04 3.85 17.51
CA ASP A 219 -27.89 3.94 18.96
C ASP A 219 -26.48 4.32 19.40
N SER A 220 -25.45 3.76 18.75
CA SER A 220 -24.06 4.11 19.03
C SER A 220 -23.73 5.55 18.62
N ILE A 221 -24.28 6.01 17.49
CA ILE A 221 -24.12 7.38 17.02
C ILE A 221 -24.83 8.36 17.95
N ARG A 222 -26.10 8.11 18.27
CA ARG A 222 -26.87 8.94 19.23
C ARG A 222 -26.15 8.99 20.58
N SER A 223 -25.62 7.87 21.04
CA SER A 223 -24.83 7.83 22.28
C SER A 223 -23.59 8.72 22.19
N ALA A 224 -22.84 8.66 21.08
CA ALA A 224 -21.65 9.47 20.87
C ALA A 224 -21.97 10.98 20.74
N ASP A 225 -23.04 11.34 20.01
CA ASP A 225 -23.50 12.73 19.89
C ASP A 225 -23.96 13.28 21.26
N ASN A 226 -24.61 12.45 22.08
CA ASN A 226 -25.09 12.84 23.41
C ASN A 226 -23.97 13.06 24.43
N VAL A 227 -22.77 12.48 24.24
CA VAL A 227 -21.65 12.68 25.19
C VAL A 227 -21.33 14.16 25.35
N ALA A 228 -21.27 14.91 24.24
CA ALA A 228 -21.00 16.34 24.28
C ALA A 228 -22.09 17.10 25.05
N GLY A 229 -23.36 16.76 24.83
CA GLY A 229 -24.49 17.36 25.54
C GLY A 229 -24.50 17.06 27.04
N VAL A 230 -24.12 15.83 27.43
CA VAL A 230 -23.97 15.47 28.85
C VAL A 230 -22.83 16.25 29.50
N ILE A 231 -21.68 16.38 28.82
CA ILE A 231 -20.55 17.18 29.32
C ILE A 231 -20.96 18.64 29.49
N ASP A 232 -21.67 19.22 28.52
CA ASP A 232 -22.17 20.60 28.56
C ASP A 232 -23.16 20.81 29.73
N ALA A 233 -24.14 19.92 29.88
CA ALA A 233 -25.09 19.96 30.99
C ALA A 233 -24.39 19.86 32.35
N LEU A 234 -23.42 18.96 32.49
CA LEU A 234 -22.61 18.86 33.70
C LEU A 234 -21.80 20.14 33.94
N LEU A 235 -21.28 20.79 32.89
CA LEU A 235 -20.45 21.99 33.01
C LEU A 235 -21.27 23.16 33.56
N HIS A 236 -22.54 23.26 33.14
CA HIS A 236 -23.50 24.18 33.71
C HIS A 236 -23.85 23.84 35.17
N GLU A 237 -23.99 22.55 35.51
CA GLU A 237 -24.28 22.12 36.89
C GLU A 237 -23.11 22.33 37.86
N ALA A 238 -21.87 22.19 37.39
CA ALA A 238 -20.66 22.40 38.20
C ALA A 238 -20.52 23.84 38.75
N LYS A 239 -21.31 24.78 38.22
CA LYS A 239 -21.34 26.18 38.68
C LYS A 239 -22.56 26.52 39.54
N ILE A 240 -23.26 25.53 40.11
CA ILE A 240 -24.40 25.80 41.00
C ILE A 240 -23.93 26.24 42.38
N ASP A 241 -24.24 27.51 42.66
CA ASP A 241 -24.32 28.13 43.97
C ASP A 241 -25.27 27.45 44.94
N VAL A 242 -24.83 26.92 46.08
CA VAL A 242 -25.74 26.63 47.20
C VAL A 242 -25.55 27.69 48.27
N VAL A 243 -26.53 28.57 48.41
CA VAL A 243 -26.59 29.54 49.51
C VAL A 243 -27.63 29.10 50.53
N ARG A 244 -27.25 29.03 51.81
CA ARG A 244 -28.16 28.76 52.91
C ARG A 244 -28.42 30.06 53.67
N ILE A 245 -29.69 30.42 53.76
CA ILE A 245 -30.16 31.59 54.51
C ILE A 245 -30.78 31.10 55.81
N LYS A 246 -30.36 31.69 56.92
CA LYS A 246 -30.92 31.40 58.23
C LYS A 246 -32.35 31.95 58.33
N ASP A 247 -33.28 31.15 58.87
CA ASP A 247 -34.67 31.56 59.15
C ASP A 247 -35.49 32.02 57.92
N MET A 248 -35.10 31.64 56.69
CA MET A 248 -35.77 32.05 55.45
C MET A 248 -37.29 31.81 55.45
N VAL A 249 -37.72 30.65 55.95
CA VAL A 249 -39.13 30.24 55.96
C VAL A 249 -39.96 31.11 56.92
N SER A 250 -39.41 31.49 58.07
CA SER A 250 -40.10 32.36 59.01
C SER A 250 -40.13 33.81 58.54
N GLN A 251 -39.10 34.26 57.81
CA GLN A 251 -39.05 35.57 57.17
C GLN A 251 -40.09 35.70 56.04
N MET A 252 -40.23 34.66 55.19
CA MET A 252 -41.26 34.62 54.13
C MET A 252 -42.69 34.59 54.67
N ALA A 253 -42.91 34.01 55.86
CA ALA A 253 -44.23 33.93 56.48
C ALA A 253 -44.74 35.28 57.03
N SER A 254 -43.87 36.29 57.16
CA SER A 254 -44.21 37.59 57.76
C SER A 254 -44.80 38.64 56.80
N GLY A 255 -45.03 38.29 55.53
CA GLY A 255 -45.85 39.07 54.58
C GLY A 255 -45.18 40.30 53.95
N ALA A 256 -44.07 40.79 54.52
CA ALA A 256 -43.07 41.55 53.77
C ALA A 256 -42.00 40.57 53.27
N SER A 257 -41.30 40.93 52.19
CA SER A 257 -40.02 40.35 51.76
C SER A 257 -39.97 39.42 50.54
N GLU A 258 -41.07 38.90 49.96
CA GLU A 258 -40.92 38.04 48.75
C GLU A 258 -40.32 38.80 47.56
N ASN A 259 -40.87 39.97 47.22
CA ASN A 259 -40.34 40.82 46.14
C ASN A 259 -38.97 41.42 46.44
N ASP A 260 -38.68 41.76 47.70
CA ASP A 260 -37.38 42.31 48.11
C ASP A 260 -36.30 41.22 48.06
N TYR A 261 -36.62 39.98 48.44
CA TYR A 261 -35.73 38.84 48.27
C TYR A 261 -35.52 38.52 46.79
N ILE A 262 -36.56 38.47 45.96
CA ILE A 262 -36.42 38.26 44.50
C ILE A 262 -35.52 39.34 43.89
N THR A 263 -35.71 40.60 44.26
CA THR A 263 -34.90 41.72 43.75
C THR A 263 -33.45 41.61 44.21
N ARG A 264 -33.22 41.33 45.50
CA ARG A 264 -31.87 41.11 46.06
C ARG A 264 -31.18 39.93 45.37
N TRP A 265 -31.86 38.80 45.17
CA TRP A 265 -31.32 37.62 44.50
C TRP A 265 -31.04 37.86 43.03
N THR A 266 -31.90 38.62 42.35
CA THR A 266 -31.65 39.03 40.96
C THR A 266 -30.41 39.91 40.88
N MET A 267 -30.25 40.87 41.80
CA MET A 267 -29.04 41.71 41.86
C MET A 267 -27.78 40.90 42.17
N VAL A 268 -27.84 39.97 43.14
CA VAL A 268 -26.71 39.07 43.47
C VAL A 268 -26.36 38.17 42.29
N ALA A 269 -27.35 37.60 41.60
CA ALA A 269 -27.13 36.78 40.41
C ALA A 269 -26.53 37.58 39.24
N THR A 270 -27.02 38.81 39.00
CA THR A 270 -26.50 39.72 37.97
C THR A 270 -25.08 40.18 38.30
N LEU A 271 -24.80 40.58 39.54
CA LEU A 271 -23.45 40.95 39.98
C LEU A 271 -22.49 39.76 39.88
N LYS A 272 -22.89 38.57 40.33
CA LYS A 272 -22.08 37.35 40.18
C LYS A 272 -21.82 37.04 38.70
N SER A 273 -22.83 37.15 37.83
CA SER A 273 -22.69 36.89 36.39
C SER A 273 -21.80 37.90 35.67
N ILE A 274 -21.77 39.16 36.12
CA ILE A 274 -21.02 40.25 35.46
C ILE A 274 -19.60 40.38 36.04
N SER A 275 -19.45 40.30 37.37
CA SER A 275 -18.20 40.62 38.06
C SER A 275 -17.57 39.44 38.80
N ASN A 276 -18.16 38.23 38.78
CA ASN A 276 -17.71 37.07 39.57
C ASN A 276 -17.57 37.38 41.08
N VAL A 277 -18.29 38.38 41.60
CA VAL A 277 -18.30 38.75 43.02
C VAL A 277 -19.62 38.31 43.64
N LEU A 278 -19.54 37.56 44.73
CA LEU A 278 -20.70 37.15 45.53
C LEU A 278 -20.68 37.93 46.85
N MET A 279 -21.74 38.72 47.10
CA MET A 279 -21.94 39.43 48.35
C MET A 279 -22.97 38.68 49.20
N LEU A 280 -22.59 38.33 50.42
CA LEU A 280 -23.41 37.57 51.37
C LEU A 280 -23.52 38.35 52.68
N ASP A 281 -24.59 38.09 53.43
CA ASP A 281 -24.75 38.63 54.77
C ASP A 281 -23.84 37.91 55.78
N GLY A 282 -23.60 38.51 56.94
CA GLY A 282 -22.64 37.99 57.93
C GLY A 282 -22.97 36.60 58.48
N ASP A 283 -24.24 36.20 58.44
CA ASP A 283 -24.76 34.92 58.93
C ASP A 283 -25.12 33.92 57.81
N ASP A 284 -24.94 34.28 56.53
CA ASP A 284 -25.26 33.40 55.39
C ASP A 284 -24.11 32.46 55.05
N GLU A 285 -24.42 31.18 54.77
CA GLU A 285 -23.41 30.20 54.35
C GLU A 285 -23.40 30.02 52.84
N TRP A 286 -22.21 30.04 52.25
CA TRP A 286 -21.99 29.68 50.85
C TRP A 286 -21.19 28.41 50.71
N SER A 287 -21.68 27.53 49.85
CA SER A 287 -20.94 26.35 49.41
C SER A 287 -21.07 26.19 47.91
N GLN A 288 -19.94 25.98 47.24
CA GLN A 288 -19.91 25.53 45.86
C GLN A 288 -19.86 24.00 45.83
N LYS A 289 -20.70 23.38 45.03
CA LYS A 289 -20.56 21.94 44.75
C LYS A 289 -19.34 21.74 43.84
N GLN A 290 -18.28 21.16 44.36
CA GLN A 290 -17.14 20.76 43.54
C GLN A 290 -17.48 19.41 42.87
N ILE A 291 -17.74 19.45 41.56
CA ILE A 291 -17.85 18.22 40.75
C ILE A 291 -16.43 17.79 40.36
N THR A 292 -16.05 16.56 40.70
CA THR A 292 -14.80 15.95 40.24
C THR A 292 -15.02 15.39 38.84
N TRP A 293 -14.25 15.89 37.88
CA TRP A 293 -14.31 15.50 36.46
C TRP A 293 -13.40 14.31 36.09
N ALA A 294 -12.79 13.67 37.08
CA ALA A 294 -11.87 12.57 36.87
C ALA A 294 -12.57 11.37 36.19
N GLY A 295 -11.98 10.86 35.11
CA GLY A 295 -12.49 9.71 34.35
C GLY A 295 -13.51 10.04 33.25
N LEU A 296 -14.04 11.27 33.17
CA LEU A 296 -14.97 11.65 32.10
C LEU A 296 -14.34 11.58 30.69
N PRO A 297 -13.09 12.03 30.47
CA PRO A 297 -12.41 11.84 29.19
C PRO A 297 -12.25 10.36 28.81
N ASP A 298 -11.99 9.49 29.78
CA ASP A 298 -11.79 8.06 29.54
C ASP A 298 -13.09 7.36 29.15
N ILE A 299 -14.21 7.76 29.77
CA ILE A 299 -15.56 7.29 29.41
C ILE A 299 -15.89 7.75 27.98
N ALA A 300 -15.64 9.02 27.64
CA ALA A 300 -15.88 9.55 26.31
C ALA A 300 -15.07 8.79 25.24
N ARG A 301 -13.77 8.56 25.50
CA ARG A 301 -12.90 7.76 24.61
C ARG A 301 -13.36 6.31 24.47
N THR A 302 -13.85 5.70 25.55
CA THR A 302 -14.38 4.33 25.52
C THR A 302 -15.62 4.24 24.63
N LEU A 303 -16.54 5.19 24.74
CA LEU A 303 -17.72 5.26 23.88
C LEU A 303 -17.36 5.46 22.40
N LEU A 304 -16.40 6.34 22.11
CA LEU A 304 -15.88 6.51 20.75
C LEU A 304 -15.20 5.24 20.23
N THR A 305 -14.51 4.50 21.09
CA THR A 305 -13.87 3.21 20.73
C THR A 305 -14.90 2.14 20.41
N ILE A 306 -15.98 2.05 21.19
CA ILE A 306 -17.10 1.12 20.92
C ILE A 306 -17.77 1.48 19.59
N MET A 307 -18.03 2.77 19.34
CA MET A 307 -18.61 3.23 18.08
C MET A 307 -17.68 2.93 16.89
N ALA A 308 -16.38 3.20 17.03
CA ALA A 308 -15.39 2.92 16.00
C ALA A 308 -15.30 1.42 15.67
N GLY A 309 -15.28 0.58 16.71
CA GLY A 309 -15.33 -0.88 16.57
C GLY A 309 -16.61 -1.37 15.91
N ALA A 310 -17.78 -0.82 16.26
CA ALA A 310 -19.04 -1.19 15.63
C ALA A 310 -19.15 -0.72 14.17
N ALA A 311 -18.45 0.36 13.81
CA ALA A 311 -18.38 0.87 12.44
C ALA A 311 -17.31 0.17 11.57
N ASP A 312 -16.50 -0.73 12.17
CA ASP A 312 -15.31 -1.33 11.55
C ASP A 312 -14.33 -0.28 10.98
N ILE A 313 -14.18 0.87 11.65
CA ILE A 313 -13.26 1.94 11.27
C ILE A 313 -12.28 2.17 12.44
N PRO A 314 -10.94 2.18 12.20
CA PRO A 314 -9.98 2.47 13.25
C PRO A 314 -10.26 3.81 13.95
N VAL A 315 -10.12 3.85 15.28
CA VAL A 315 -10.38 5.05 16.09
C VAL A 315 -9.57 6.24 15.59
N THR A 316 -8.30 6.02 15.23
CA THR A 316 -7.41 7.05 14.66
C THR A 316 -7.92 7.61 13.33
N ARG A 317 -8.44 6.76 12.44
CA ARG A 317 -9.04 7.18 11.16
C ARG A 317 -10.36 7.93 11.37
N LEU A 318 -11.17 7.52 12.34
CA LEU A 318 -12.48 8.11 12.62
C LEU A 318 -12.41 9.45 13.36
N THR A 319 -11.57 9.52 14.40
CA THR A 319 -11.45 10.68 15.30
C THR A 319 -10.36 11.66 14.86
N GLY A 320 -9.29 11.17 14.23
CA GLY A 320 -8.08 11.94 13.95
C GLY A 320 -7.14 12.08 15.15
N GLU A 321 -7.48 11.50 16.31
CA GLU A 321 -6.60 11.49 17.48
C GLU A 321 -5.60 10.34 17.36
N GLN A 322 -4.30 10.62 17.47
CA GLN A 322 -3.28 9.60 17.64
C GLN A 322 -3.14 9.25 19.13
N GLN A 323 -3.11 7.97 19.48
CA GLN A 323 -2.92 7.56 20.87
C GLN A 323 -1.50 7.89 21.34
N ALA A 324 -1.38 8.66 22.41
CA ALA A 324 -0.08 8.95 23.02
C ALA A 324 0.57 7.65 23.56
N GLY A 325 1.73 7.28 23.01
CA GLY A 325 2.59 6.20 23.52
C GLY A 325 2.56 4.87 22.77
N LEU A 326 1.76 4.71 21.71
CA LEU A 326 1.55 3.43 21.00
C LEU A 326 1.72 3.54 19.48
N SER A 327 2.78 4.21 19.01
CA SER A 327 3.03 4.48 17.58
C SER A 327 3.02 3.26 16.63
N SER A 328 3.21 2.03 17.15
CA SER A 328 3.21 0.80 16.36
C SER A 328 1.88 0.03 16.35
N ALA A 329 0.93 0.31 17.25
CA ALA A 329 -0.36 -0.36 17.28
C ALA A 329 -1.33 0.23 16.24
N ASP A 330 -1.25 1.54 16.02
CA ASP A 330 -2.13 2.28 15.10
C ASP A 330 -1.93 1.87 13.63
N SER A 331 -0.71 1.52 13.21
CA SER A 331 -0.42 1.04 11.85
C SER A 331 -1.04 -0.34 11.59
N GLY A 332 -1.03 -1.24 12.58
CA GLY A 332 -1.66 -2.56 12.48
C GLY A 332 -3.17 -2.49 12.30
N SER A 333 -3.85 -1.64 13.08
CA SER A 333 -5.31 -1.45 12.94
C SER A 333 -5.70 -0.84 11.59
N LEU A 334 -4.93 0.12 11.06
CA LEU A 334 -5.16 0.66 9.71
C LEU A 334 -4.94 -0.40 8.62
N LYS A 335 -3.93 -1.26 8.76
CA LYS A 335 -3.69 -2.35 7.82
C LYS A 335 -4.87 -3.31 7.76
N HIS A 336 -5.35 -3.79 8.91
CA HIS A 336 -6.53 -4.67 8.97
C HIS A 336 -7.78 -4.02 8.37
N TYR A 337 -7.95 -2.72 8.56
CA TYR A 337 -9.02 -1.96 7.94
C TYR A 337 -8.90 -1.92 6.40
N TYR A 338 -7.71 -1.66 5.86
CA TYR A 338 -7.51 -1.69 4.42
C TYR A 338 -7.63 -3.10 3.82
N ASP A 339 -7.23 -4.14 4.55
CA ASP A 339 -7.44 -5.53 4.14
C ASP A 339 -8.95 -5.88 4.06
N SER A 340 -9.76 -5.36 4.99
CA SER A 340 -11.22 -5.53 4.93
C SER A 340 -11.86 -4.75 3.79
N LEU A 341 -11.39 -3.52 3.51
CA LEU A 341 -11.80 -2.76 2.33
C LEU A 341 -11.45 -3.48 1.03
N LYS A 342 -10.24 -4.06 0.94
CA LYS A 342 -9.82 -4.85 -0.23
C LYS A 342 -10.70 -6.08 -0.42
N SER A 343 -11.07 -6.75 0.67
CA SER A 343 -12.01 -7.88 0.62
C SER A 343 -13.38 -7.43 0.07
N MET A 344 -13.89 -6.26 0.46
CA MET A 344 -15.12 -5.70 -0.11
C MET A 344 -14.97 -5.31 -1.58
N GLN A 345 -13.82 -4.73 -1.97
CA GLN A 345 -13.52 -4.42 -3.37
C GLN A 345 -13.60 -5.66 -4.26
N GLU A 346 -13.02 -6.78 -3.82
CA GLU A 346 -13.01 -8.03 -4.59
C GLU A 346 -14.34 -8.79 -4.56
N LEU A 347 -14.98 -8.91 -3.39
CA LEU A 347 -16.16 -9.77 -3.22
C LEU A 347 -17.48 -9.07 -3.55
N GLU A 348 -17.57 -7.75 -3.35
CA GLU A 348 -18.80 -6.99 -3.52
C GLU A 348 -18.72 -6.04 -4.71
N TYR A 349 -17.65 -5.24 -4.81
CA TYR A 349 -17.58 -4.18 -5.83
C TYR A 349 -17.21 -4.71 -7.20
N THR A 350 -16.26 -5.64 -7.32
CA THR A 350 -15.91 -6.23 -8.62
C THR A 350 -17.11 -6.89 -9.31
N PRO A 351 -17.89 -7.78 -8.66
CA PRO A 351 -19.08 -8.36 -9.29
C PRO A 351 -20.15 -7.30 -9.61
N ALA A 352 -20.32 -6.29 -8.74
CA ALA A 352 -21.28 -5.22 -8.98
C ALA A 352 -20.89 -4.36 -10.19
N LEU A 353 -19.60 -4.04 -10.36
CA LEU A 353 -19.09 -3.19 -11.44
C LEU A 353 -18.88 -3.92 -12.76
N GLN A 354 -18.81 -5.25 -12.77
CA GLN A 354 -18.60 -6.04 -13.98
C GLN A 354 -19.49 -5.63 -15.18
N PRO A 355 -20.81 -5.39 -15.03
CA PRO A 355 -21.63 -4.90 -16.15
C PRO A 355 -21.21 -3.51 -16.64
N LEU A 356 -20.80 -2.62 -15.74
CA LEU A 356 -20.30 -1.29 -16.09
C LEU A 356 -19.00 -1.38 -16.87
N ASP A 357 -18.12 -2.27 -16.44
CA ASP A 357 -16.79 -2.45 -17.02
C ASP A 357 -16.87 -3.04 -18.42
N GLU A 358 -17.77 -4.01 -18.63
CA GLU A 358 -18.08 -4.50 -19.97
C GLU A 358 -18.59 -3.40 -20.92
N MET A 359 -19.46 -2.51 -20.41
CA MET A 359 -19.94 -1.37 -21.19
C MET A 359 -18.83 -0.34 -21.46
N LEU A 360 -17.95 -0.11 -20.48
CA LEU A 360 -16.83 0.83 -20.55
C LEU A 360 -15.78 0.38 -21.57
N ILE A 361 -15.31 -0.87 -21.49
CA ILE A 361 -14.32 -1.44 -22.40
C ILE A 361 -14.82 -1.34 -23.85
N ARG A 362 -16.08 -1.72 -24.09
CA ARG A 362 -16.69 -1.65 -25.43
C ARG A 362 -16.90 -0.21 -25.90
N SER A 363 -17.17 0.73 -24.99
CA SER A 363 -17.25 2.16 -25.33
C SER A 363 -15.87 2.75 -25.65
N ALA A 364 -14.81 2.29 -25.01
CA ALA A 364 -13.45 2.78 -25.23
C ALA A 364 -12.81 2.20 -26.50
N LEU A 365 -12.94 0.89 -26.71
CA LEU A 365 -12.23 0.16 -27.77
C LEU A 365 -13.12 -0.17 -28.98
N GLY A 366 -14.45 -0.13 -28.83
CA GLY A 366 -15.42 -0.53 -29.85
C GLY A 366 -15.68 -2.03 -29.94
N GLU A 367 -14.79 -2.85 -29.39
CA GLU A 367 -14.85 -4.30 -29.31
C GLU A 367 -14.44 -4.79 -27.91
N ARG A 368 -14.77 -6.04 -27.57
CA ARG A 368 -14.38 -6.65 -26.29
C ARG A 368 -13.32 -7.72 -26.54
N ASP A 369 -12.10 -7.43 -26.10
CA ASP A 369 -11.02 -8.41 -26.00
C ASP A 369 -11.11 -9.12 -24.64
N PRO A 370 -11.36 -10.44 -24.56
CA PRO A 370 -11.48 -11.19 -23.31
C PRO A 370 -10.24 -11.15 -22.40
N ALA A 371 -9.05 -10.84 -22.93
CA ALA A 371 -7.82 -10.77 -22.15
C ALA A 371 -7.75 -9.55 -21.21
N ILE A 372 -8.62 -8.55 -21.41
CA ILE A 372 -8.64 -7.34 -20.58
C ILE A 372 -9.33 -7.64 -19.24
N TRP A 373 -8.60 -7.37 -18.16
CA TRP A 373 -9.09 -7.40 -16.77
C TRP A 373 -8.44 -6.26 -15.96
N TYR A 374 -8.84 -6.08 -14.71
CA TYR A 374 -8.24 -5.07 -13.83
C TYR A 374 -7.95 -5.64 -12.43
N SER A 375 -6.98 -5.05 -11.75
CA SER A 375 -6.68 -5.31 -10.34
C SER A 375 -6.90 -4.05 -9.51
N TRP A 376 -7.34 -4.22 -8.26
CA TRP A 376 -7.44 -3.11 -7.32
C TRP A 376 -6.05 -2.77 -6.78
N ASN A 377 -5.75 -1.46 -6.74
CA ASN A 377 -4.49 -0.97 -6.20
C ASN A 377 -4.46 -1.13 -4.68
N SER A 378 -3.26 -1.35 -4.13
CA SER A 378 -3.08 -1.49 -2.68
C SER A 378 -3.44 -0.19 -1.96
N LEU A 379 -4.45 -0.24 -1.09
CA LEU A 379 -4.86 0.90 -0.25
C LEU A 379 -3.82 1.25 0.82
N TRP A 380 -2.94 0.30 1.17
CA TRP A 380 -1.79 0.57 2.03
C TRP A 380 -0.64 1.10 1.20
N GLN A 381 -0.25 2.34 1.48
CA GLN A 381 0.98 2.92 0.99
C GLN A 381 2.02 2.79 2.10
N ALA A 382 3.08 2.02 1.84
CA ALA A 382 4.22 1.97 2.72
C ALA A 382 4.86 3.37 2.82
N SER A 383 5.30 3.75 4.01
CA SER A 383 6.05 4.99 4.19
C SER A 383 7.32 4.99 3.33
N ASP A 384 7.89 6.16 3.01
CA ASP A 384 9.14 6.25 2.23
C ASP A 384 10.26 5.38 2.83
N LYS A 385 10.28 5.27 4.15
CA LYS A 385 11.22 4.41 4.87
C LYS A 385 10.94 2.93 4.66
N GLU A 386 9.69 2.50 4.80
CA GLU A 386 9.30 1.10 4.55
C GLU A 386 9.48 0.73 3.08
N ARG A 387 9.21 1.64 2.14
CA ARG A 387 9.48 1.45 0.70
C ARG A 387 10.97 1.30 0.45
N ALA A 388 11.80 2.18 0.99
CA ALA A 388 13.26 2.06 0.87
C ALA A 388 13.81 0.77 1.52
N GLU A 389 13.21 0.31 2.62
CA GLU A 389 13.55 -0.98 3.23
C GLU A 389 13.12 -2.16 2.36
N VAL A 390 11.93 -2.12 1.76
CA VAL A 390 11.45 -3.14 0.81
C VAL A 390 12.32 -3.17 -0.45
N ASP A 391 12.62 -2.02 -1.05
CA ASP A 391 13.47 -1.92 -2.23
C ASP A 391 14.88 -2.45 -1.95
N LYS A 392 15.42 -2.15 -0.76
CA LYS A 392 16.71 -2.69 -0.31
C LYS A 392 16.66 -4.22 -0.17
N LEU A 393 15.62 -4.76 0.49
CA LEU A 393 15.46 -6.20 0.64
C LEU A 393 15.23 -6.91 -0.70
N GLU A 394 14.53 -6.28 -1.63
CA GLU A 394 14.31 -6.79 -2.98
C GLU A 394 15.62 -6.77 -3.79
N ALA A 395 16.41 -5.69 -3.71
CA ALA A 395 17.74 -5.63 -4.32
C ALA A 395 18.68 -6.70 -3.73
N GLU A 396 18.66 -6.90 -2.41
CA GLU A 396 19.40 -7.98 -1.75
C GLU A 396 18.94 -9.37 -2.24
N ALA A 397 17.63 -9.59 -2.40
CA ALA A 397 17.10 -10.85 -2.94
C ALA A 397 17.54 -11.09 -4.39
N VAL A 398 17.51 -10.06 -5.25
CA VAL A 398 17.98 -10.13 -6.64
C VAL A 398 19.47 -10.44 -6.68
N ASP A 399 20.29 -9.80 -5.84
CA ASP A 399 21.72 -10.07 -5.74
C ASP A 399 22.01 -11.50 -5.24
N ILE A 400 21.19 -12.03 -4.32
CA ILE A 400 21.26 -13.44 -3.91
C ILE A 400 20.93 -14.37 -5.10
N TYR A 401 19.86 -14.10 -5.86
CA TYR A 401 19.50 -14.91 -7.01
C TYR A 401 20.58 -14.85 -8.11
N ALA A 402 21.12 -13.67 -8.39
CA ALA A 402 22.21 -13.48 -9.34
C ALA A 402 23.48 -14.25 -8.93
N ARG A 403 23.87 -14.18 -7.65
CA ARG A 403 25.04 -14.91 -7.12
C ARG A 403 24.82 -16.42 -7.05
N SER A 404 23.58 -16.85 -6.80
CA SER A 404 23.25 -18.29 -6.72
C SER A 404 23.33 -19.01 -8.06
N GLY A 405 23.21 -18.29 -9.18
CA GLY A 405 23.16 -18.86 -10.53
C GLY A 405 21.94 -19.74 -10.81
N LEU A 406 20.94 -19.77 -9.91
CA LEU A 406 19.73 -20.59 -10.07
C LEU A 406 18.83 -20.12 -11.21
N ILE A 407 18.88 -18.83 -11.55
CA ILE A 407 18.12 -18.20 -12.62
C ILE A 407 19.11 -17.65 -13.64
N PRO A 408 18.98 -17.94 -14.94
CA PRO A 408 19.80 -17.33 -15.99
C PRO A 408 19.76 -15.81 -15.91
N GLN A 409 20.89 -15.13 -16.08
CA GLN A 409 20.99 -13.67 -15.89
C GLN A 409 20.03 -12.89 -16.79
N ASP A 410 19.84 -13.31 -18.03
CA ASP A 410 18.91 -12.66 -18.97
C ASP A 410 17.45 -12.75 -18.48
N ALA A 411 17.06 -13.90 -17.93
CA ALA A 411 15.74 -14.11 -17.37
C ALA A 411 15.55 -13.31 -16.07
N LEU A 412 16.57 -13.26 -15.21
CA LEU A 412 16.56 -12.46 -13.99
C LEU A 412 16.46 -10.95 -14.32
N ALA A 413 17.21 -10.47 -15.30
CA ALA A 413 17.14 -9.09 -15.77
C ALA A 413 15.75 -8.74 -16.30
N GLY A 414 15.14 -9.62 -17.09
CA GLY A 414 13.75 -9.44 -17.56
C GLY A 414 12.73 -9.39 -16.42
N MET A 415 12.85 -10.28 -15.43
CA MET A 415 11.97 -10.30 -14.26
C MET A 415 12.08 -9.02 -13.43
N VAL A 416 13.30 -8.56 -13.16
CA VAL A 416 13.56 -7.33 -12.41
C VAL A 416 13.07 -6.11 -13.19
N GLN A 417 13.27 -6.09 -14.51
CA GLN A 417 12.77 -5.02 -15.38
C GLN A 417 11.25 -4.91 -15.32
N THR A 418 10.52 -6.01 -15.51
CA THR A 418 9.06 -6.03 -15.41
C THR A 418 8.62 -5.56 -14.03
N ARG A 419 9.27 -6.06 -12.98
CA ARG A 419 8.96 -5.70 -11.60
C ARG A 419 9.18 -4.21 -11.30
N LEU A 420 10.22 -3.60 -11.85
CA LEU A 420 10.51 -2.16 -11.69
C LEU A 420 9.52 -1.27 -12.47
N ILE A 421 9.03 -1.75 -13.62
CA ILE A 421 8.00 -1.05 -14.40
C ILE A 421 6.66 -1.13 -13.67
N GLU A 422 6.27 -2.32 -13.22
CA GLU A 422 5.00 -2.56 -12.52
C GLU A 422 4.93 -1.95 -11.12
N SER A 423 6.06 -1.79 -10.44
CA SER A 423 6.08 -1.20 -9.10
C SER A 423 5.83 0.30 -9.09
N GLU A 424 5.90 0.97 -10.26
CA GLU A 424 5.83 2.42 -10.43
C GLU A 424 6.80 3.23 -9.54
N SER A 425 7.73 2.55 -8.83
CA SER A 425 8.70 3.18 -7.92
C SER A 425 9.69 4.08 -8.67
N TRP A 426 9.85 3.87 -9.99
CA TRP A 426 10.76 4.60 -10.86
C TRP A 426 10.01 5.15 -12.08
N PRO A 427 9.37 6.33 -11.96
CA PRO A 427 8.64 6.94 -13.07
C PRO A 427 9.55 7.11 -14.31
N GLY A 428 9.08 6.62 -15.47
CA GLY A 428 9.84 6.68 -16.72
C GLY A 428 10.85 5.54 -16.92
N ALA A 429 10.88 4.52 -16.04
CA ALA A 429 11.68 3.33 -16.24
C ALA A 429 11.39 2.66 -17.60
N ASP A 430 10.12 2.60 -18.01
CA ASP A 430 9.72 2.11 -19.33
C ASP A 430 10.41 2.87 -20.46
N THR A 431 10.37 4.21 -20.41
CA THR A 431 11.02 5.07 -21.41
C THR A 431 12.54 4.94 -21.40
N ALA A 432 13.15 4.82 -20.23
CA ALA A 432 14.60 4.66 -20.07
C ALA A 432 15.09 3.31 -20.61
N TYR A 433 14.33 2.23 -20.38
CA TYR A 433 14.66 0.92 -20.92
C TYR A 433 14.40 0.80 -22.41
N THR A 434 13.33 1.40 -22.93
CA THR A 434 13.08 1.43 -24.38
C THR A 434 14.13 2.26 -25.09
N ALA A 435 14.56 3.40 -24.51
CA ALA A 435 15.66 4.20 -25.04
C ALA A 435 16.98 3.41 -25.08
N SER A 436 17.31 2.65 -24.02
CA SER A 436 18.53 1.85 -24.02
C SER A 436 18.51 0.69 -25.02
N LYS A 437 17.33 0.11 -25.31
CA LYS A 437 17.16 -0.88 -26.38
C LYS A 437 17.19 -0.27 -27.77
N ALA A 438 16.72 0.98 -27.94
CA ALA A 438 16.77 1.68 -29.23
C ALA A 438 18.21 2.02 -29.66
N ASP A 439 19.13 2.19 -28.70
CA ASP A 439 20.57 2.33 -28.95
C ASP A 439 21.26 0.99 -29.28
N LEU A 440 20.55 -0.14 -29.18
CA LEU A 440 20.99 -1.48 -29.60
C LEU A 440 20.24 -1.91 -30.86
N ASP A 441 20.46 -1.21 -31.98
CA ASP A 441 19.99 -1.65 -33.29
C ASP A 441 20.75 -2.91 -33.75
N LEU A 442 20.20 -4.07 -33.40
CA LEU A 442 20.57 -5.39 -33.94
C LEU A 442 19.69 -5.71 -35.15
N SER A 443 19.68 -4.85 -36.15
CA SER A 443 19.17 -5.22 -37.48
C SER A 443 20.19 -6.13 -38.19
N PRO A 444 19.76 -7.24 -38.81
CA PRO A 444 20.67 -8.03 -39.64
C PRO A 444 21.09 -7.19 -40.84
N LEU A 445 22.40 -6.96 -41.00
CA LEU A 445 22.95 -6.20 -42.11
C LEU A 445 22.57 -6.87 -43.44
N ASP A 446 21.75 -6.17 -44.22
CA ASP A 446 21.42 -6.49 -45.60
C ASP A 446 22.68 -6.32 -46.48
N GLU A 447 22.89 -7.27 -47.38
CA GLU A 447 24.03 -7.28 -48.30
C GLU A 447 23.86 -6.18 -49.36
N GLY A 448 24.61 -5.10 -49.19
CA GLY A 448 25.02 -4.25 -50.32
C GLY A 448 24.43 -2.85 -50.31
N ASP A 449 25.21 -1.88 -49.83
CA ASP A 449 25.76 -0.85 -50.72
C ASP A 449 26.85 -0.07 -50.00
N ASN A 450 27.95 0.19 -50.71
CA ASN A 450 29.14 0.85 -50.19
C ASN A 450 29.10 2.34 -50.56
N PRO A 451 29.27 3.25 -49.59
CA PRO A 451 30.08 4.43 -49.87
C PRO A 451 31.14 4.61 -48.79
N SER A 452 32.37 4.35 -49.21
CA SER A 452 33.59 4.57 -48.45
C SER A 452 33.86 6.06 -48.23
N ALA A 453 33.97 6.49 -46.96
CA ALA A 453 35.04 7.34 -46.41
C ALA A 453 34.70 7.77 -44.98
N ILE A 454 35.67 7.64 -44.06
CA ILE A 454 35.64 7.77 -42.57
C ILE A 454 35.26 6.41 -41.93
N THR A 455 36.12 5.60 -41.28
CA THR A 455 37.43 5.68 -40.63
C THR A 455 38.17 4.34 -40.79
N ALA A 456 39.48 4.35 -41.01
CA ALA A 456 40.30 3.14 -41.21
C ALA A 456 40.95 2.60 -39.92
N ASP A 457 40.32 2.73 -38.74
CA ASP A 457 41.02 2.47 -37.46
C ASP A 457 40.28 1.59 -36.44
N ALA A 458 39.47 0.64 -36.92
CA ALA A 458 38.88 -0.43 -36.09
C ALA A 458 39.02 -1.82 -36.75
N ALA A 459 40.08 -2.03 -37.53
CA ALA A 459 40.38 -3.35 -38.07
C ALA A 459 40.85 -4.27 -36.91
N PRO A 460 40.33 -5.50 -36.78
CA PRO A 460 40.81 -6.46 -35.79
C PRO A 460 42.33 -6.66 -35.92
N ARG A 461 43.06 -6.62 -34.79
CA ARG A 461 44.53 -6.78 -34.72
C ARG A 461 44.88 -7.83 -33.69
N THR A 462 46.10 -8.38 -33.75
CA THR A 462 46.60 -9.25 -32.66
C THR A 462 46.59 -8.46 -31.36
N LEU A 463 46.30 -9.11 -30.24
CA LEU A 463 46.04 -8.44 -28.97
C LEU A 463 47.07 -8.88 -27.93
N TYR A 464 47.70 -7.94 -27.27
CA TYR A 464 48.55 -8.15 -26.11
C TYR A 464 48.20 -7.10 -25.05
N VAL A 465 47.63 -7.55 -23.93
CA VAL A 465 47.19 -6.69 -22.83
C VAL A 465 48.06 -6.96 -21.61
N ARG A 466 48.71 -5.91 -21.12
CA ARG A 466 49.52 -5.97 -19.89
C ARG A 466 49.25 -4.79 -18.97
N ARG A 467 49.66 -4.92 -17.71
CA ARG A 467 49.76 -3.82 -16.74
C ARG A 467 51.16 -3.78 -16.16
N ASP A 468 51.79 -2.61 -16.20
CA ASP A 468 53.14 -2.41 -15.68
C ASP A 468 53.12 -2.33 -14.14
N VAL A 469 54.17 -2.85 -13.48
CA VAL A 469 54.28 -2.91 -12.01
C VAL A 469 54.91 -1.62 -11.50
N LEU A 470 54.10 -0.74 -10.91
CA LEU A 470 54.52 0.61 -10.51
C LEU A 470 55.51 0.60 -9.33
N ASN A 471 55.42 -0.41 -8.46
CA ASN A 471 56.33 -0.58 -7.32
C ASN A 471 57.44 -1.63 -7.56
N ALA A 472 57.83 -1.85 -8.83
CA ALA A 472 58.84 -2.84 -9.22
C ALA A 472 60.18 -2.71 -8.46
N LYS A 473 60.61 -1.48 -8.11
CA LYS A 473 61.86 -1.25 -7.36
C LYS A 473 61.90 -1.94 -6.00
N GLU A 474 60.77 -2.02 -5.30
CA GLU A 474 60.67 -2.68 -4.00
C GLU A 474 60.74 -4.21 -4.15
N ILE A 475 60.07 -4.73 -5.18
CA ILE A 475 60.07 -6.16 -5.53
C ILE A 475 61.48 -6.60 -5.95
N ILE A 476 62.17 -5.81 -6.77
CA ILE A 476 63.56 -6.06 -7.17
C ILE A 476 64.48 -6.05 -5.95
N ALA A 477 64.34 -5.08 -5.04
CA ALA A 477 65.16 -5.01 -3.82
C ALA A 477 64.98 -6.26 -2.93
N HIS A 478 63.77 -6.81 -2.84
CA HIS A 478 63.46 -8.04 -2.11
C HIS A 478 64.15 -9.26 -2.71
N PHE A 479 64.09 -9.45 -4.02
CA PHE A 479 64.74 -10.60 -4.67
C PHE A 479 66.27 -10.43 -4.75
N LYS A 480 66.78 -9.20 -4.84
CA LYS A 480 68.21 -8.91 -4.69
C LYS A 480 68.75 -9.36 -3.33
N ALA A 481 68.01 -9.10 -2.25
CA ALA A 481 68.40 -9.54 -0.90
C ALA A 481 68.46 -11.07 -0.74
N GLN A 482 67.82 -11.81 -1.65
CA GLN A 482 67.73 -13.27 -1.62
C GLN A 482 68.62 -13.97 -2.66
N GLY A 483 69.54 -13.23 -3.30
CA GLY A 483 70.61 -13.82 -4.11
C GLY A 483 70.39 -13.85 -5.62
N PHE A 484 69.39 -13.12 -6.15
CA PHE A 484 69.33 -12.83 -7.58
C PHE A 484 70.50 -11.90 -7.96
N THR A 485 71.21 -12.19 -9.06
CA THR A 485 72.35 -11.41 -9.59
C THR A 485 71.95 -10.44 -10.70
N THR A 486 70.90 -10.76 -11.44
CA THR A 486 70.23 -9.92 -12.43
C THR A 486 68.71 -10.02 -12.25
N THR A 487 67.99 -8.96 -12.61
CA THR A 487 66.53 -8.99 -12.76
C THR A 487 66.12 -8.27 -14.03
N LEU A 488 64.85 -8.41 -14.43
CA LEU A 488 64.27 -7.48 -15.39
C LEU A 488 64.38 -6.03 -14.87
N PRO A 489 64.62 -5.05 -15.76
CA PRO A 489 64.52 -3.63 -15.42
C PRO A 489 63.16 -3.30 -14.82
N ALA A 490 63.12 -2.34 -13.91
CA ALA A 490 61.87 -1.95 -13.24
C ALA A 490 60.77 -1.54 -14.24
N ASP A 491 61.14 -0.89 -15.33
CA ASP A 491 60.23 -0.43 -16.38
C ASP A 491 59.72 -1.56 -17.29
N ASP A 492 60.35 -2.74 -17.22
CA ASP A 492 59.98 -3.93 -17.98
C ASP A 492 59.19 -4.96 -17.15
N MET A 493 59.06 -4.77 -15.82
CA MET A 493 58.25 -5.64 -14.98
C MET A 493 56.76 -5.35 -15.16
N HIS A 494 56.02 -6.35 -15.63
CA HIS A 494 54.59 -6.24 -15.91
C HIS A 494 53.86 -7.55 -15.66
N VAL A 495 52.54 -7.48 -15.55
CA VAL A 495 51.65 -8.63 -15.56
C VAL A 495 50.95 -8.70 -16.91
N THR A 496 51.08 -9.82 -17.60
CA THR A 496 50.33 -10.07 -18.83
C THR A 496 48.94 -10.59 -18.47
N ILE A 497 47.89 -9.91 -18.93
CA ILE A 497 46.49 -10.31 -18.70
C ILE A 497 46.04 -11.27 -19.80
N ALA A 498 46.28 -10.92 -21.06
CA ALA A 498 45.87 -11.73 -22.20
C ALA A 498 46.78 -11.50 -23.40
N PHE A 499 46.99 -12.54 -24.20
CA PHE A 499 47.59 -12.45 -25.53
C PHE A 499 46.72 -13.23 -26.51
N SER A 500 46.53 -12.72 -27.72
CA SER A 500 45.79 -13.36 -28.80
C SER A 500 46.48 -13.18 -30.14
N ARG A 501 46.85 -14.31 -30.74
CA ARG A 501 47.34 -14.40 -32.12
C ARG A 501 46.20 -14.24 -33.13
N GLN A 502 44.97 -14.59 -32.74
CA GLN A 502 43.79 -14.29 -33.55
C GLN A 502 43.44 -12.80 -33.44
N PRO A 503 43.17 -12.12 -34.57
CA PRO A 503 42.79 -10.72 -34.55
C PRO A 503 41.49 -10.48 -33.76
N VAL A 504 41.53 -9.52 -32.83
CA VAL A 504 40.40 -9.10 -32.00
C VAL A 504 40.18 -7.60 -32.20
N ASP A 505 38.92 -7.17 -32.19
CA ASP A 505 38.58 -5.75 -32.16
C ASP A 505 38.82 -5.18 -30.75
N TRP A 506 39.82 -4.32 -30.61
CA TRP A 506 40.19 -3.72 -29.33
C TRP A 506 39.09 -2.81 -28.76
N MET A 507 38.26 -2.19 -29.61
CA MET A 507 37.15 -1.35 -29.17
C MET A 507 36.05 -2.19 -28.50
N LYS A 508 35.87 -3.44 -28.95
CA LYS A 508 34.95 -4.39 -28.34
C LYS A 508 35.46 -4.96 -27.00
N VAL A 509 36.78 -5.03 -26.83
CA VAL A 509 37.41 -5.49 -25.58
C VAL A 509 37.28 -4.45 -24.46
N GLY A 510 37.32 -3.15 -24.82
CA GLY A 510 37.23 -2.03 -23.89
C GLY A 510 38.41 -1.96 -22.92
N GLU A 511 38.42 -0.97 -22.04
CA GLU A 511 39.41 -0.84 -20.95
C GLU A 511 38.78 -1.14 -19.58
N SER A 512 39.61 -1.50 -18.61
CA SER A 512 39.15 -1.59 -17.22
C SER A 512 38.80 -0.21 -16.66
N TRP A 513 37.71 -0.16 -15.88
CA TRP A 513 37.23 1.04 -15.17
C TRP A 513 38.22 1.59 -14.12
N GLN A 514 39.31 0.87 -13.83
CA GLN A 514 40.32 1.25 -12.84
C GLN A 514 41.67 1.48 -13.52
N SER A 515 42.14 2.73 -13.47
CA SER A 515 43.45 3.14 -13.97
C SER A 515 44.62 2.57 -13.15
N GLU A 516 44.37 2.09 -11.94
CA GLU A 516 45.36 1.47 -11.05
C GLU A 516 44.71 0.30 -10.32
N LEU A 517 45.40 -0.84 -10.24
CA LEU A 517 44.96 -2.04 -9.53
C LEU A 517 45.94 -2.38 -8.41
N LYS A 518 45.45 -2.44 -7.17
CA LYS A 518 46.27 -2.77 -5.99
C LYS A 518 45.95 -4.18 -5.50
N VAL A 519 46.97 -5.04 -5.49
CA VAL A 519 46.89 -6.36 -4.84
C VAL A 519 47.44 -6.20 -3.42
N ALA A 520 46.55 -6.35 -2.44
CA ALA A 520 46.88 -6.18 -1.03
C ALA A 520 48.04 -7.09 -0.59
N ALA A 521 48.83 -6.62 0.38
CA ALA A 521 49.92 -7.38 0.98
C ALA A 521 49.44 -8.75 1.53
N GLY A 522 50.23 -9.80 1.31
CA GLY A 522 49.90 -11.18 1.64
C GLY A 522 49.03 -11.90 0.60
N GLY A 523 48.36 -12.96 1.03
CA GLY A 523 47.56 -13.83 0.16
C GLY A 523 48.36 -14.98 -0.48
N PRO A 524 47.71 -15.83 -1.30
CA PRO A 524 48.38 -16.95 -1.96
C PRO A 524 49.38 -16.43 -2.99
N ARG A 525 50.67 -16.64 -2.72
CA ARG A 525 51.78 -16.25 -3.60
C ARG A 525 52.86 -17.31 -3.56
N MET A 526 53.49 -17.58 -4.70
CA MET A 526 54.56 -18.57 -4.80
C MET A 526 55.54 -18.21 -5.90
N MET A 527 56.78 -18.69 -5.76
CA MET A 527 57.76 -18.66 -6.83
C MET A 527 57.64 -19.91 -7.67
N ASP A 528 57.69 -19.77 -9.00
CA ASP A 528 57.71 -20.88 -9.93
C ASP A 528 58.59 -20.57 -11.14
N ALA A 529 58.87 -21.58 -11.96
CA ALA A 529 59.69 -21.47 -13.15
C ALA A 529 58.90 -21.82 -14.41
N PHE A 530 58.76 -20.86 -15.33
CA PHE A 530 58.01 -21.03 -16.58
C PHE A 530 58.93 -21.29 -17.78
N GLY A 531 58.41 -22.04 -18.76
CA GLY A 531 59.09 -22.37 -20.02
C GLY A 531 59.65 -23.81 -20.08
N PRO A 532 60.02 -24.31 -21.28
CA PRO A 532 60.39 -25.73 -21.50
C PRO A 532 61.54 -26.25 -20.63
N ASN A 533 62.41 -25.35 -20.15
CA ASN A 533 63.55 -25.66 -19.28
C ASN A 533 63.56 -24.82 -17.98
N GLY A 534 62.42 -24.23 -17.57
CA GLY A 534 62.35 -23.36 -16.38
C GLY A 534 63.17 -22.06 -16.48
N GLU A 535 63.21 -21.51 -17.70
CA GLU A 535 64.04 -20.36 -18.10
C GLU A 535 63.58 -19.04 -17.47
N ALA A 536 62.30 -18.89 -17.15
CA ALA A 536 61.75 -17.69 -16.53
C ALA A 536 61.43 -17.94 -15.06
N LYS A 537 62.02 -17.17 -14.14
CA LYS A 537 61.65 -17.19 -12.72
C LYS A 537 60.52 -16.20 -12.49
N VAL A 538 59.37 -16.68 -12.04
CA VAL A 538 58.14 -15.88 -11.93
C VAL A 538 57.60 -15.87 -10.50
N LEU A 539 57.02 -14.75 -10.11
CA LEU A 539 56.21 -14.59 -8.91
C LEU A 539 54.74 -14.77 -9.30
N LEU A 540 54.13 -15.88 -8.87
CA LEU A 540 52.70 -16.13 -9.01
C LEU A 540 51.94 -15.52 -7.82
N PHE A 541 50.77 -14.95 -8.10
CA PHE A 541 49.87 -14.42 -7.09
C PHE A 541 48.41 -14.57 -7.49
N ALA A 542 47.52 -14.70 -6.52
CA ALA A 542 46.08 -14.71 -6.78
C ALA A 542 45.52 -13.28 -6.91
N SER A 543 44.73 -13.03 -7.95
CA SER A 543 43.90 -11.83 -8.08
C SER A 543 42.60 -12.19 -8.80
N SER A 544 41.47 -11.92 -8.13
CA SER A 544 40.13 -12.06 -8.70
C SER A 544 39.94 -11.13 -9.88
N GLU A 545 40.36 -9.87 -9.74
CA GLU A 545 40.18 -8.79 -10.71
C GLU A 545 40.87 -9.12 -12.03
N LEU A 546 42.13 -9.58 -11.99
CA LEU A 546 42.85 -10.00 -13.19
C LEU A 546 42.24 -11.24 -13.82
N SER A 547 41.73 -12.17 -13.01
CA SER A 547 41.09 -13.40 -13.50
C SER A 547 39.74 -13.12 -14.20
N TRP A 548 38.94 -12.22 -13.63
CA TRP A 548 37.70 -11.74 -14.25
C TRP A 548 38.00 -10.98 -15.54
N ARG A 549 38.99 -10.08 -15.53
CA ARG A 549 39.38 -9.32 -16.70
C ARG A 549 39.87 -10.22 -17.84
N TYR A 550 40.63 -11.26 -17.53
CA TYR A 550 41.01 -12.28 -18.49
C TYR A 550 39.79 -12.97 -19.13
N GLN A 551 38.76 -13.33 -18.35
CA GLN A 551 37.53 -13.93 -18.87
C GLN A 551 36.73 -12.98 -19.76
N GLU A 552 36.67 -11.68 -19.43
CA GLU A 552 36.03 -10.67 -20.29
C GLU A 552 36.72 -10.57 -21.65
N ILE A 553 38.06 -10.48 -21.67
CA ILE A 553 38.85 -10.41 -22.91
C ILE A 553 38.67 -11.68 -23.75
N LYS A 554 38.60 -12.84 -23.10
CA LYS A 554 38.28 -14.12 -23.73
C LYS A 554 36.87 -14.14 -24.33
N ASN A 555 35.86 -13.68 -23.61
CA ASN A 555 34.49 -13.58 -24.11
C ASN A 555 34.35 -12.60 -25.29
N ALA A 556 35.23 -11.59 -25.36
CA ALA A 556 35.30 -10.67 -26.49
C ALA A 556 35.90 -11.30 -27.77
N GLY A 557 36.43 -12.52 -27.71
CA GLY A 557 36.91 -13.29 -28.86
C GLY A 557 38.43 -13.50 -28.91
N ALA A 558 39.16 -13.19 -27.83
CA ALA A 558 40.59 -13.48 -27.75
C ALA A 558 40.88 -14.98 -27.65
N SER A 559 41.91 -15.43 -28.36
CA SER A 559 42.46 -16.80 -28.31
C SER A 559 43.72 -16.84 -27.46
N TRP A 560 44.06 -17.94 -26.79
CA TRP A 560 45.28 -18.05 -25.97
C TRP A 560 45.84 -19.49 -26.00
N ASP A 561 47.15 -19.65 -25.79
CA ASP A 561 47.83 -20.94 -25.98
C ASP A 561 47.86 -21.83 -24.71
N HIS A 562 47.47 -21.33 -23.52
CA HIS A 562 47.57 -22.04 -22.23
C HIS A 562 46.21 -22.34 -21.55
N THR A 563 46.00 -23.54 -21.02
CA THR A 563 44.67 -23.96 -20.52
C THR A 563 44.15 -23.18 -19.30
N GLU A 564 45.04 -22.66 -18.46
CA GLU A 564 44.70 -21.94 -17.23
C GLU A 564 45.42 -20.59 -17.16
N PHE A 565 44.71 -19.56 -16.68
CA PHE A 565 45.28 -18.24 -16.44
C PHE A 565 45.71 -18.12 -14.99
N GLN A 566 46.99 -17.82 -14.77
CA GLN A 566 47.55 -17.53 -13.47
C GLN A 566 48.31 -16.20 -13.54
N PRO A 567 47.90 -15.16 -12.78
CA PRO A 567 48.61 -13.90 -12.73
C PRO A 567 50.04 -14.11 -12.23
N HIS A 568 51.00 -13.62 -13.00
CA HIS A 568 52.42 -13.72 -12.65
C HIS A 568 53.20 -12.49 -13.09
N ILE A 569 54.29 -12.22 -12.36
CA ILE A 569 55.31 -11.23 -12.71
C ILE A 569 56.61 -11.97 -12.94
N THR A 570 57.23 -11.78 -14.10
CA THR A 570 58.56 -12.34 -14.35
C THR A 570 59.62 -11.52 -13.61
N ILE A 571 60.52 -12.20 -12.92
CA ILE A 571 61.60 -11.57 -12.15
C ILE A 571 62.92 -11.60 -12.93
N SER A 572 63.26 -12.74 -13.53
CA SER A 572 64.51 -12.93 -14.27
C SER A 572 64.40 -14.08 -15.29
N TYR A 573 65.14 -13.96 -16.39
CA TYR A 573 65.41 -14.99 -17.40
C TYR A 573 66.86 -15.52 -17.35
N ALA A 574 67.66 -15.09 -16.37
CA ALA A 574 69.07 -15.39 -16.27
C ALA A 574 69.32 -16.89 -16.03
N LYS A 575 70.34 -17.45 -16.70
CA LYS A 575 70.75 -18.85 -16.50
C LYS A 575 71.42 -19.08 -15.15
N ASP A 576 71.96 -18.04 -14.54
CA ASP A 576 72.61 -18.02 -13.22
C ASP A 576 71.69 -17.55 -12.09
N ALA A 577 70.39 -17.31 -12.37
CA ALA A 577 69.42 -17.02 -11.34
C ALA A 577 69.36 -18.16 -10.29
N PRO A 578 69.21 -17.84 -9.00
CA PRO A 578 69.24 -18.84 -7.94
C PRO A 578 68.12 -19.87 -8.10
N ASP A 579 68.35 -21.08 -7.59
CA ASP A 579 67.29 -22.08 -7.48
C ASP A 579 66.18 -21.57 -6.55
N LEU A 580 64.93 -21.87 -6.88
CA LEU A 580 63.76 -21.32 -6.19
C LEU A 580 63.54 -21.94 -4.81
N THR A 581 64.28 -23.00 -4.48
CA THR A 581 64.23 -23.69 -3.19
C THR A 581 64.73 -22.78 -2.07
N GLY A 582 63.81 -22.27 -1.25
CA GLY A 582 64.10 -21.40 -0.11
C GLY A 582 64.03 -19.89 -0.40
N ILE A 583 63.60 -19.50 -1.62
CA ILE A 583 63.28 -18.11 -1.95
C ILE A 583 61.88 -17.78 -1.45
N GLU A 584 61.76 -16.76 -0.61
CA GLU A 584 60.49 -16.25 -0.12
C GLU A 584 59.82 -15.35 -1.16
N PRO A 585 58.58 -15.66 -1.59
CA PRO A 585 57.84 -14.80 -2.51
C PRO A 585 57.55 -13.45 -1.86
N TRP A 586 57.53 -12.38 -2.66
CA TRP A 586 57.20 -11.03 -2.18
C TRP A 586 55.84 -11.03 -1.46
N GLN A 587 55.80 -10.55 -0.22
CA GLN A 587 54.59 -10.46 0.61
C GLN A 587 54.01 -9.05 0.71
N GLY A 588 54.68 -8.02 0.18
CA GLY A 588 54.20 -6.63 0.19
C GLY A 588 53.05 -6.36 -0.78
N GLU A 589 52.60 -5.12 -0.88
CA GLU A 589 51.60 -4.72 -1.89
C GLU A 589 52.16 -4.87 -3.32
N ILE A 590 51.31 -5.16 -4.30
CA ILE A 590 51.67 -5.08 -5.73
C ILE A 590 50.75 -4.03 -6.35
N VAL A 591 51.35 -2.97 -6.91
CA VAL A 591 50.62 -1.87 -7.54
C VAL A 591 50.79 -1.96 -9.04
N LEU A 592 49.69 -2.20 -9.76
CA LEU A 592 49.64 -2.33 -11.21
C LEU A 592 49.03 -1.09 -11.82
N GLY A 593 49.68 -0.56 -12.87
CA GLY A 593 49.23 0.61 -13.59
C GLY A 593 48.02 0.36 -14.51
N PRO A 594 47.74 1.30 -15.44
CA PRO A 594 46.66 1.17 -16.40
C PRO A 594 46.93 0.05 -17.40
N GLU A 595 45.88 -0.41 -18.09
CA GLU A 595 46.00 -1.42 -19.15
C GLU A 595 46.68 -0.82 -20.37
N ILE A 596 47.69 -1.55 -20.89
CA ILE A 596 48.39 -1.20 -22.11
C ILE A 596 48.03 -2.24 -23.16
N PHE A 597 47.45 -1.75 -24.27
CA PHE A 597 47.11 -2.54 -25.44
C PHE A 597 48.21 -2.41 -26.49
N ALA A 598 48.74 -3.55 -26.92
CA ALA A 598 49.75 -3.61 -27.96
C ALA A 598 49.49 -4.79 -28.90
N GLU A 599 50.11 -4.76 -30.08
CA GLU A 599 50.13 -5.92 -30.98
C GLU A 599 51.12 -6.97 -30.48
N VAL A 600 50.83 -8.25 -30.75
CA VAL A 600 51.70 -9.36 -30.36
C VAL A 600 53.02 -9.26 -31.13
N LYS A 601 54.14 -9.19 -30.41
CA LYS A 601 55.49 -9.25 -30.98
C LYS A 601 56.01 -10.68 -30.92
N GLU A 602 56.11 -11.36 -32.06
CA GLU A 602 56.58 -12.76 -32.14
C GLU A 602 58.06 -12.92 -31.71
N ASP A 603 58.91 -11.93 -31.98
CA ASP A 603 60.34 -11.92 -31.63
C ASP A 603 60.64 -11.24 -30.27
N TRP A 604 59.68 -11.25 -29.33
CA TRP A 604 59.80 -10.55 -28.04
C TRP A 604 61.05 -10.91 -27.23
N LYS A 605 61.53 -12.16 -27.33
CA LYS A 605 62.75 -12.62 -26.63
C LYS A 605 64.02 -11.86 -27.04
N ALA A 606 64.09 -11.31 -28.26
CA ALA A 606 65.25 -10.57 -28.74
C ALA A 606 65.38 -9.17 -28.10
N GLY A 607 64.30 -8.66 -27.48
CA GLY A 607 64.24 -7.36 -26.82
C GLY A 607 64.34 -7.42 -25.29
N VAL A 608 64.45 -8.61 -24.69
CA VAL A 608 64.59 -8.75 -23.23
C VAL A 608 66.01 -8.36 -22.82
N THR A 609 66.14 -7.28 -22.07
CA THR A 609 67.38 -6.88 -21.41
C THR A 609 67.28 -7.18 -19.92
N GLU A 610 68.37 -7.63 -19.32
CA GLU A 610 68.47 -7.73 -17.86
C GLU A 610 69.45 -6.70 -17.35
N ASP A 611 69.08 -6.05 -16.24
CA ASP A 611 69.98 -5.15 -15.56
C ASP A 611 70.82 -5.95 -14.56
N ALA A 612 72.14 -5.78 -14.63
CA ALA A 612 73.03 -6.23 -13.57
C ALA A 612 72.71 -5.44 -12.29
N LEU A 613 72.45 -6.15 -11.20
CA LEU A 613 71.96 -5.57 -9.95
C LEU A 613 72.98 -4.72 -9.20
#